data_AF-A0A2P2I815-F1
#
_entry.id   AF-A0A2P2I815-F1
#
_cell.length_a   1.000
_cell.length_b   1.000
_cell.length_c   1.000
_cell.angle_alpha   90.00
_cell.angle_beta   90.00
_cell.angle_gamma   90.00
#
_symmetry.space_group_name_H-M   'P 1'
#
loop_
_entity.id
_entity.type
_entity.pdbx_description
1 polymer ?
#
loop_
_entity_poly.entity_id
_entity_poly.type
_entity_poly.pdbx_seq_one_letter_code
_entity_poly.pdbx_strand_id
1 'polypeptide(L)'
;RIFGHRVRTLSLMSSNVFDGDDQKRNVVVKVGMIGDSQAGKTSLMVKYIENRFDEDYIQTLGVNFMEKTITIRNLEISFSIWDLGGQKEYLHMLPLVCNGAVVLLFMFDLCRKPSLTAIKQWYRQARKVNETAVPFLIGCKYDVFAKMDPQSQEDITRQARKFARAMKAPLIFCSSSHSINIKKIFKIAISKVFHLKCNVPEVNTVGQPIIEYSSSHKRKPSSVPSQNSSSERVEKSNRS
;
A
#
# COMPACT_ATOMS: atom_id res chain seq x y z
N ARG A 1 27.07 12.16 -2.09
CA ARG A 1 27.24 10.97 -2.96
C ARG A 1 26.05 9.96 -2.87
N ILE A 2 24.81 10.39 -2.63
CA ILE A 2 23.66 9.48 -2.36
C ILE A 2 22.72 9.33 -3.58
N PHE A 3 22.88 10.15 -4.63
CA PHE A 3 22.07 10.07 -5.85
C PHE A 3 22.42 8.87 -6.77
N GLY A 4 23.59 8.22 -6.59
CA GLY A 4 24.08 7.18 -7.51
C GLY A 4 23.45 5.78 -7.35
N HIS A 5 22.92 5.44 -6.16
CA HIS A 5 22.31 4.12 -5.96
C HIS A 5 20.88 4.02 -6.51
N ARG A 6 20.16 5.15 -6.54
CA ARG A 6 18.74 5.19 -6.93
C ARG A 6 18.54 5.00 -8.44
N VAL A 7 19.49 5.49 -9.24
CA VAL A 7 19.51 5.24 -10.69
C VAL A 7 19.85 3.78 -10.95
N ARG A 8 20.75 3.15 -10.20
CA ARG A 8 21.13 1.74 -10.43
C ARG A 8 19.98 0.76 -10.26
N THR A 9 19.14 0.87 -9.22
CA THR A 9 18.02 -0.10 -9.02
C THR A 9 16.94 -0.01 -10.10
N LEU A 10 16.62 1.20 -10.60
CA LEU A 10 15.66 1.39 -11.69
C LEU A 10 16.29 1.17 -13.08
N SER A 11 17.56 1.51 -13.26
CA SER A 11 18.32 1.34 -14.52
C SER A 11 18.66 -0.11 -14.80
N LEU A 12 18.92 -0.95 -13.78
CA LEU A 12 19.16 -2.39 -13.94
C LEU A 12 17.95 -3.15 -14.50
N MET A 13 16.79 -2.52 -14.61
CA MET A 13 15.53 -3.16 -15.02
C MET A 13 14.93 -2.60 -16.32
N SER A 14 15.53 -1.56 -16.93
CA SER A 14 15.04 -0.97 -18.18
C SER A 14 15.70 -1.54 -19.45
N SER A 15 16.69 -2.43 -19.31
CA SER A 15 17.33 -3.14 -20.42
C SER A 15 16.92 -4.61 -20.38
N ASN A 16 16.17 -5.04 -21.41
CA ASN A 16 15.87 -6.43 -21.80
C ASN A 16 15.93 -7.47 -20.66
N VAL A 17 14.78 -7.69 -20.00
CA VAL A 17 14.56 -8.59 -18.86
C VAL A 17 14.75 -10.09 -19.18
N PHE A 18 15.17 -10.43 -20.39
CA PHE A 18 15.35 -11.82 -20.84
C PHE A 18 16.62 -11.93 -21.68
N ASP A 19 17.78 -11.77 -21.05
CA ASP A 19 18.99 -12.37 -21.62
C ASP A 19 19.85 -12.98 -20.52
N GLY A 20 20.43 -14.14 -20.84
CA GLY A 20 20.97 -15.10 -19.90
C GLY A 20 22.16 -14.58 -19.10
N ASP A 21 22.03 -14.58 -17.78
CA ASP A 21 23.14 -14.76 -16.86
C ASP A 21 22.60 -15.35 -15.55
N ASP A 22 23.20 -16.45 -15.08
CA ASP A 22 22.78 -17.25 -13.91
C ASP A 22 23.13 -16.57 -12.56
N GLN A 23 23.31 -15.24 -12.57
CA GLN A 23 23.50 -14.46 -11.35
C GLN A 23 22.15 -14.17 -10.68
N LYS A 24 21.93 -14.80 -9.52
CA LYS A 24 20.85 -14.43 -8.60
C LYS A 24 20.94 -12.94 -8.26
N ARG A 25 19.95 -12.17 -8.72
CA ARG A 25 19.85 -10.74 -8.39
C ARG A 25 19.26 -10.60 -7.00
N ASN A 26 19.91 -9.82 -6.13
CA ASN A 26 19.40 -9.51 -4.80
C ASN A 26 18.93 -8.04 -4.74
N VAL A 27 17.71 -7.82 -4.27
CA VAL A 27 17.13 -6.48 -4.07
C VAL A 27 16.60 -6.34 -2.65
N VAL A 28 17.04 -5.28 -1.96
CA VAL A 28 16.52 -4.92 -0.65
C VAL A 28 15.35 -3.95 -0.78
N VAL A 29 14.22 -4.26 -0.15
CA VAL A 29 13.05 -3.39 -0.07
C VAL A 29 12.85 -2.98 1.38
N LYS A 30 13.21 -1.73 1.71
CA LYS A 30 12.95 -1.16 3.03
C LYS A 30 11.48 -0.75 3.16
N VAL A 31 10.81 -1.26 4.18
CA VAL A 31 9.41 -1.01 4.52
C VAL A 31 9.35 -0.36 5.90
N GLY A 32 8.87 0.88 5.97
CA GLY A 32 8.65 1.58 7.24
C GLY A 32 7.20 1.47 7.70
N MET A 33 6.97 1.19 8.98
CA MET A 33 5.64 1.04 9.59
C MET A 33 5.40 2.14 10.62
N ILE A 34 4.36 2.92 10.42
CA ILE A 34 4.06 4.12 11.23
C ILE A 34 2.57 4.25 11.52
N GLY A 35 2.26 4.82 12.67
CA GLY A 35 0.90 4.90 13.21
C GLY A 35 0.92 4.83 14.73
N ASP A 36 -0.22 5.11 15.34
CA ASP A 36 -0.37 5.16 16.79
C ASP A 36 0.05 3.86 17.50
N SER A 37 0.28 3.98 18.81
CA SER A 37 0.46 2.83 19.69
C SER A 37 -0.73 1.87 19.56
N GLN A 38 -0.46 0.56 19.70
CA GLN A 38 -1.46 -0.51 19.60
C GLN A 38 -2.24 -0.59 18.27
N ALA A 39 -1.79 0.08 17.19
CA ALA A 39 -2.39 -0.03 15.86
C ALA A 39 -2.14 -1.41 15.19
N GLY A 40 -1.37 -2.32 15.79
CA GLY A 40 -1.06 -3.64 15.24
C GLY A 40 0.20 -3.70 14.35
N LYS A 41 1.11 -2.73 14.47
CA LYS A 41 2.34 -2.65 13.67
C LYS A 41 3.29 -3.81 13.96
N THR A 42 3.71 -3.95 15.20
CA THR A 42 4.59 -5.03 15.67
C THR A 42 4.01 -6.41 15.38
N SER A 43 2.72 -6.61 15.68
CA SER A 43 2.02 -7.87 15.39
C SER A 43 1.98 -8.20 13.90
N LEU A 44 1.88 -7.21 13.00
CA LEU A 44 1.96 -7.45 11.55
C LEU A 44 3.37 -7.85 11.12
N MET A 45 4.40 -7.15 11.63
CA MET A 45 5.81 -7.45 11.34
C MET A 45 6.15 -8.88 11.78
N VAL A 46 5.90 -9.21 13.05
CA VAL A 46 6.10 -10.53 13.64
C VAL A 46 5.34 -11.59 12.85
N LYS A 47 4.04 -11.35 12.57
CA LYS A 47 3.23 -12.32 11.81
C LYS A 47 3.74 -12.57 10.40
N TYR A 48 4.24 -11.54 9.71
CA TYR A 48 4.78 -11.72 8.37
C TYR A 48 6.10 -12.49 8.38
N ILE A 49 6.97 -12.20 9.35
CA ILE A 49 8.34 -12.73 9.39
C ILE A 49 8.38 -14.12 10.00
N GLU A 50 7.82 -14.27 11.19
CA GLU A 50 7.91 -15.48 12.02
C GLU A 50 6.65 -16.36 11.94
N ASN A 51 5.59 -15.88 11.27
CA ASN A 51 4.31 -16.59 11.15
C ASN A 51 3.58 -16.87 12.48
N ARG A 52 4.03 -16.26 13.59
CA ARG A 52 3.37 -16.33 14.91
C ARG A 52 2.55 -15.08 15.23
N PHE A 53 1.72 -15.20 16.25
CA PHE A 53 0.99 -14.09 16.85
C PHE A 53 1.01 -14.28 18.36
N ASP A 54 1.44 -13.24 19.07
CA ASP A 54 1.45 -13.21 20.53
C ASP A 54 0.29 -12.32 21.00
N GLU A 55 -0.54 -12.83 21.90
CA GLU A 55 -1.68 -12.08 22.45
C GLU A 55 -1.24 -11.01 23.44
N ASP A 56 -0.15 -11.28 24.16
CA ASP A 56 0.41 -10.36 25.14
C ASP A 56 1.00 -9.14 24.44
N TYR A 57 0.41 -7.98 24.72
CA TYR A 57 0.91 -6.72 24.19
C TYR A 57 2.17 -6.28 24.94
N ILE A 58 3.31 -6.42 24.26
CA ILE A 58 4.56 -5.77 24.65
C ILE A 58 4.73 -4.52 23.80
N GLN A 59 4.87 -3.38 24.47
CA GLN A 59 5.08 -2.10 23.81
C GLN A 59 6.45 -2.06 23.12
N THR A 60 6.48 -1.67 21.83
CA THR A 60 7.72 -1.30 21.15
C THR A 60 8.29 -0.01 21.72
N LEU A 61 9.50 -0.10 22.27
CA LEU A 61 10.29 1.06 22.68
C LEU A 61 11.18 1.49 21.51
N GLY A 62 11.04 2.74 21.06
CA GLY A 62 11.85 3.29 19.98
C GLY A 62 11.56 2.66 18.62
N VAL A 63 12.52 1.93 18.06
CA VAL A 63 12.44 1.31 16.72
C VAL A 63 12.84 -0.15 16.82
N ASN A 64 12.01 -1.03 16.26
CA ASN A 64 12.33 -2.43 16.05
C ASN A 64 12.51 -2.70 14.55
N PHE A 65 13.31 -3.71 14.23
CA PHE A 65 13.63 -4.06 12.85
C PHE A 65 13.80 -5.57 12.70
N MET A 66 13.30 -6.10 11.60
CA MET A 66 13.44 -7.51 11.24
C MET A 66 13.52 -7.66 9.73
N GLU A 67 14.17 -8.73 9.27
CA GLU A 67 14.32 -9.04 7.84
C GLU A 67 13.66 -10.35 7.44
N LYS A 68 13.17 -10.37 6.19
CA LYS A 68 12.71 -11.60 5.55
C LYS A 68 13.08 -11.59 4.07
N THR A 69 13.89 -12.54 3.67
CA THR A 69 14.19 -12.79 2.25
C THR A 69 13.16 -13.74 1.66
N ILE A 70 12.64 -13.38 0.49
CA ILE A 70 11.81 -14.26 -0.33
C ILE A 70 12.42 -14.39 -1.72
N THR A 71 12.20 -15.53 -2.35
CA THR A 71 12.65 -15.77 -3.73
C THR A 71 11.45 -15.77 -4.66
N ILE A 72 11.49 -14.96 -5.71
CA ILE A 72 10.50 -14.93 -6.79
C ILE A 72 11.25 -15.20 -8.09
N ARG A 73 11.09 -16.41 -8.65
CA ARG A 73 11.90 -16.88 -9.79
C ARG A 73 13.40 -16.79 -9.46
N ASN A 74 14.18 -16.02 -10.22
CA ASN A 74 15.62 -15.85 -10.01
C ASN A 74 15.97 -14.54 -9.27
N LEU A 75 14.97 -13.88 -8.67
CA LEU A 75 15.13 -12.65 -7.90
C LEU A 75 14.96 -12.94 -6.41
N GLU A 76 15.99 -12.65 -5.63
CA GLU A 76 15.93 -12.63 -4.16
C GLU A 76 15.54 -11.22 -3.70
N ILE A 77 14.44 -11.13 -2.97
CA ILE A 77 13.93 -9.87 -2.42
C ILE A 77 14.04 -9.94 -0.89
N SER A 78 14.93 -9.13 -0.32
CA SER A 78 15.09 -8.98 1.12
C SER A 78 14.22 -7.83 1.60
N PHE A 79 13.15 -8.13 2.33
CA PHE A 79 12.37 -7.11 3.03
C PHE A 79 13.08 -6.72 4.32
N SER A 80 13.40 -5.43 4.44
CA SER A 80 13.90 -4.82 5.66
C SER A 80 12.74 -4.05 6.30
N ILE A 81 12.11 -4.61 7.33
CA ILE A 81 10.87 -4.08 7.92
C ILE A 81 11.19 -3.35 9.22
N TRP A 82 10.77 -2.09 9.30
CA TRP A 82 11.07 -1.18 10.40
C TRP A 82 9.78 -0.76 11.10
N ASP A 83 9.63 -1.14 12.37
CA ASP A 83 8.49 -0.82 13.23
C ASP A 83 8.84 0.33 14.18
N LEU A 84 8.07 1.44 14.11
CA LEU A 84 8.22 2.57 15.03
C LEU A 84 7.28 2.44 16.23
N GLY A 85 7.81 2.65 17.44
CA GLY A 85 7.00 2.85 18.65
C GLY A 85 5.95 3.94 18.42
N GLY A 86 4.67 3.61 18.66
CA GLY A 86 3.56 4.51 18.29
C GLY A 86 3.24 5.61 19.31
N GLN A 87 4.08 5.77 20.34
CA GLN A 87 3.93 6.84 21.33
C GLN A 87 4.61 8.13 20.83
N LYS A 88 4.16 9.28 21.35
CA LYS A 88 4.63 10.59 20.86
C LYS A 88 6.10 10.81 21.15
N GLU A 89 6.59 10.22 22.24
CA GLU A 89 7.96 10.30 22.73
C GLU A 89 8.93 9.73 21.69
N TYR A 90 8.52 8.76 20.87
CA TYR A 90 9.35 8.16 19.81
C TYR A 90 9.24 8.85 18.45
N LEU A 91 8.45 9.92 18.31
CA LEU A 91 8.31 10.65 17.04
C LEU A 91 9.64 11.19 16.50
N HIS A 92 10.59 11.51 17.38
CA HIS A 92 11.93 11.97 16.99
C HIS A 92 12.72 10.89 16.23
N MET A 93 12.35 9.60 16.35
CA MET A 93 12.98 8.47 15.66
C MET A 93 12.34 8.18 14.28
N LEU A 94 11.30 8.92 13.89
CA LEU A 94 10.65 8.78 12.58
C LEU A 94 11.63 8.81 11.39
N PRO A 95 12.73 9.60 11.40
CA PRO A 95 13.72 9.56 10.34
C PRO A 95 14.39 8.20 10.13
N LEU A 96 14.60 7.40 11.18
CA LEU A 96 15.21 6.07 11.07
C LEU A 96 14.33 5.11 10.24
N VAL A 97 13.02 5.21 10.43
CA VAL A 97 12.04 4.37 9.74
C VAL A 97 11.74 4.88 8.33
N CYS A 98 11.65 6.20 8.15
CA CYS A 98 11.25 6.79 6.87
C CYS A 98 12.39 6.97 5.88
N ASN A 99 13.61 7.28 6.33
CA ASN A 99 14.72 7.55 5.42
C ASN A 99 15.13 6.28 4.63
N GLY A 100 15.23 6.39 3.31
CA GLY A 100 15.50 5.27 2.42
C GLY A 100 14.39 4.22 2.32
N ALA A 101 13.24 4.40 2.99
CA ALA A 101 12.11 3.51 2.82
C ALA A 101 11.57 3.59 1.38
N VAL A 102 11.33 2.42 0.78
CA VAL A 102 10.70 2.31 -0.54
C VAL A 102 9.17 2.27 -0.38
N VAL A 103 8.70 1.69 0.73
CA VAL A 103 7.28 1.58 1.08
C VAL A 103 7.07 2.12 2.49
N LEU A 104 5.98 2.87 2.69
CA LEU A 104 5.52 3.29 4.02
C LEU A 104 4.12 2.74 4.28
N LEU A 105 3.99 1.93 5.33
CA LEU A 105 2.72 1.44 5.84
C LEU A 105 2.22 2.40 6.92
N PHE A 106 1.16 3.15 6.59
CA PHE A 106 0.40 3.96 7.54
C PHE A 106 -0.67 3.07 8.16
N MET A 107 -0.54 2.76 9.43
CA MET A 107 -1.32 1.72 10.10
C MET A 107 -2.24 2.30 11.15
N PHE A 108 -3.49 1.84 11.16
CA PHE A 108 -4.50 2.23 12.14
C PHE A 108 -5.28 1.00 12.61
N ASP A 109 -5.92 1.12 13.76
CA ASP A 109 -6.80 0.09 14.33
C ASP A 109 -8.22 0.34 13.83
N LEU A 110 -8.80 -0.63 13.13
CA LEU A 110 -10.15 -0.54 12.56
C LEU A 110 -11.24 -0.28 13.62
N CYS A 111 -10.99 -0.71 14.87
CA CYS A 111 -11.93 -0.55 15.97
C CYS A 111 -11.75 0.79 16.72
N ARG A 112 -10.69 1.56 16.41
CA ARG A 112 -10.35 2.80 17.11
C ARG A 112 -10.27 3.96 16.13
N LYS A 113 -11.42 4.62 15.88
CA LYS A 113 -11.55 5.79 14.99
C LYS A 113 -10.48 6.89 15.18
N PRO A 114 -10.06 7.27 16.42
CA PRO A 114 -8.98 8.23 16.60
C PRO A 114 -7.66 7.85 15.93
N SER A 115 -7.35 6.54 15.82
CA SER A 115 -6.14 6.04 15.18
C SER A 115 -6.12 6.33 13.68
N LEU A 116 -7.29 6.26 13.02
CA LEU A 116 -7.44 6.63 11.61
C LEU A 116 -7.25 8.14 11.43
N THR A 117 -7.85 8.96 12.31
CA THR A 117 -7.69 10.41 12.27
C THR A 117 -6.23 10.82 12.45
N ALA A 118 -5.48 10.13 13.33
CA ALA A 118 -4.06 10.38 13.57
C ALA A 118 -3.19 10.15 12.33
N ILE A 119 -3.61 9.32 11.36
CA ILE A 119 -2.88 9.10 10.11
C ILE A 119 -2.60 10.42 9.37
N LYS A 120 -3.47 11.43 9.48
CA LYS A 120 -3.22 12.74 8.87
C LYS A 120 -1.91 13.37 9.37
N GLN A 121 -1.65 13.29 10.68
CA GLN A 121 -0.42 13.82 11.26
C GLN A 121 0.78 12.94 10.92
N TRP A 122 0.64 11.61 11.03
CA TRP A 122 1.69 10.66 10.66
C TRP A 122 2.14 10.84 9.20
N TYR A 123 1.19 10.96 8.28
CA TYR A 123 1.44 11.22 6.86
C TYR A 123 2.22 12.50 6.65
N ARG A 124 1.77 13.61 7.27
CA ARG A 124 2.45 14.90 7.16
C ARG A 124 3.89 14.83 7.66
N GLN A 125 4.15 14.21 8.82
CA GLN A 125 5.49 14.13 9.38
C GLN A 125 6.40 13.21 8.55
N ALA A 126 5.89 12.04 8.13
CA ALA A 126 6.66 11.10 7.33
C ALA A 126 7.05 11.70 5.98
N ARG A 127 6.16 12.48 5.36
CA ARG A 127 6.43 13.16 4.09
C ARG A 127 7.48 14.26 4.16
N LYS A 128 7.71 14.88 5.33
CA LYS A 128 8.85 15.80 5.53
C LYS A 128 10.20 15.08 5.46
N VAL A 129 10.24 13.79 5.74
CA VAL A 129 11.46 12.97 5.71
C VAL A 129 11.58 12.24 4.37
N ASN A 130 10.49 11.69 3.86
CA ASN A 130 10.48 10.88 2.65
C ASN A 130 9.23 11.15 1.80
N GLU A 131 9.42 11.98 0.78
CA GLU A 131 8.37 12.35 -0.18
C GLU A 131 8.07 11.24 -1.20
N THR A 132 8.97 10.26 -1.34
CA THR A 132 9.00 9.36 -2.51
C THR A 132 8.52 7.94 -2.23
N ALA A 133 8.53 7.49 -0.97
CA ALA A 133 8.08 6.15 -0.62
C ALA A 133 6.61 5.93 -0.99
N VAL A 134 6.31 4.76 -1.56
CA VAL A 134 4.94 4.37 -1.92
C VAL A 134 4.11 4.21 -0.64
N PRO A 135 3.04 5.01 -0.44
CA PRO A 135 2.23 4.93 0.76
C PRO A 135 1.22 3.79 0.65
N PHE A 136 0.96 3.12 1.77
CA PHE A 136 -0.12 2.16 1.96
C PHE A 136 -0.90 2.55 3.21
N LEU A 137 -2.23 2.47 3.17
CA LEU A 137 -3.09 2.63 4.33
C LEU A 137 -3.59 1.26 4.77
N ILE A 138 -3.23 0.86 5.99
CA ILE A 138 -3.49 -0.47 6.53
C ILE A 138 -4.40 -0.36 7.75
N GLY A 139 -5.59 -0.98 7.68
CA GLY A 139 -6.49 -1.14 8.81
C GLY A 139 -6.28 -2.50 9.47
N CYS A 140 -5.85 -2.52 10.73
CA CYS A 140 -5.57 -3.74 11.47
C CYS A 140 -6.75 -4.19 12.33
N LYS A 141 -6.64 -5.39 12.91
CA LYS A 141 -7.63 -6.01 13.82
C LYS A 141 -8.98 -6.23 13.14
N TYR A 142 -8.95 -6.63 11.87
CA TYR A 142 -10.15 -6.92 11.09
C TYR A 142 -11.06 -7.97 11.77
N ASP A 143 -10.49 -8.92 12.48
CA ASP A 143 -11.19 -9.96 13.24
C ASP A 143 -12.14 -9.42 14.32
N VAL A 144 -11.77 -8.30 14.95
CA VAL A 144 -12.63 -7.60 15.91
C VAL A 144 -13.60 -6.68 15.16
N PHE A 145 -13.11 -5.96 14.15
CA PHE A 145 -13.91 -5.05 13.34
C PHE A 145 -15.10 -5.75 12.65
N ALA A 146 -14.90 -6.98 12.17
CA ALA A 146 -15.94 -7.77 11.50
C ALA A 146 -17.13 -8.10 12.41
N LYS A 147 -16.96 -7.98 13.74
CA LYS A 147 -18.02 -8.20 14.74
C LYS A 147 -18.73 -6.91 15.17
N MET A 148 -18.25 -5.75 14.72
CA MET A 148 -18.89 -4.46 15.01
C MET A 148 -20.21 -4.34 14.24
N ASP A 149 -21.08 -3.41 14.67
CA ASP A 149 -22.32 -3.14 13.96
C ASP A 149 -22.08 -2.62 12.52
N PRO A 150 -22.99 -2.88 11.57
CA PRO A 150 -22.82 -2.47 10.18
C PRO A 150 -22.61 -0.96 9.98
N GLN A 151 -23.19 -0.11 10.84
CA GLN A 151 -23.07 1.34 10.71
C GLN A 151 -21.64 1.79 11.06
N SER A 152 -21.05 1.24 12.12
CA SER A 152 -19.64 1.46 12.47
C SER A 152 -18.69 0.97 11.37
N GLN A 153 -18.99 -0.20 10.78
CA GLN A 153 -18.18 -0.74 9.68
C GLN A 153 -18.21 0.17 8.44
N GLU A 154 -19.39 0.67 8.08
CA GLU A 154 -19.58 1.63 6.98
C GLU A 154 -18.83 2.94 7.26
N ASP A 155 -18.96 3.49 8.45
CA ASP A 155 -18.36 4.76 8.84
C ASP A 155 -16.82 4.74 8.80
N ILE A 156 -16.20 3.68 9.32
CA ILE A 156 -14.74 3.51 9.27
C ILE A 156 -14.27 3.28 7.84
N THR A 157 -14.95 2.41 7.09
CA THR A 157 -14.55 2.10 5.71
C THR A 157 -14.65 3.32 4.81
N ARG A 158 -15.73 4.11 4.93
CA ARG A 158 -15.93 5.37 4.18
C ARG A 158 -14.82 6.38 4.47
N GLN A 159 -14.46 6.57 5.74
CA GLN A 159 -13.38 7.49 6.13
C GLN A 159 -12.01 6.99 5.67
N ALA A 160 -11.73 5.69 5.82
CA ALA A 160 -10.46 5.11 5.41
C ALA A 160 -10.25 5.24 3.88
N ARG A 161 -11.30 5.03 3.08
CA ARG A 161 -11.29 5.28 1.64
C ARG A 161 -10.98 6.73 1.30
N LYS A 162 -11.53 7.70 2.04
CA LYS A 162 -11.24 9.13 1.84
C LYS A 162 -9.74 9.42 2.07
N PHE A 163 -9.16 8.86 3.13
CA PHE A 163 -7.73 9.00 3.42
C PHE A 163 -6.87 8.32 2.35
N ALA A 164 -7.18 7.08 1.99
CA ALA A 164 -6.46 6.32 0.95
C ALA A 164 -6.44 7.06 -0.40
N ARG A 165 -7.59 7.60 -0.83
CA ARG A 165 -7.69 8.41 -2.07
C ARG A 165 -6.83 9.66 -2.00
N ALA A 166 -6.89 10.40 -0.90
CA ALA A 166 -6.07 11.60 -0.71
C ALA A 166 -4.56 11.29 -0.71
N MET A 167 -4.18 10.16 -0.12
CA MET A 167 -2.80 9.69 -0.06
C MET A 167 -2.32 9.02 -1.36
N LYS A 168 -3.23 8.74 -2.31
CA LYS A 168 -3.03 7.87 -3.48
C LYS A 168 -2.47 6.49 -3.08
N ALA A 169 -2.91 5.99 -1.93
CA ALA A 169 -2.43 4.77 -1.30
C ALA A 169 -3.40 3.61 -1.53
N PRO A 170 -2.91 2.36 -1.68
CA PRO A 170 -3.73 1.19 -1.45
C PRO A 170 -4.36 1.21 -0.06
N LEU A 171 -5.61 0.75 0.04
CA LEU A 171 -6.31 0.49 1.29
C LEU A 171 -6.43 -1.01 1.50
N ILE A 172 -5.90 -1.52 2.62
CA ILE A 172 -5.95 -2.95 2.93
C ILE A 172 -6.35 -3.14 4.38
N PHE A 173 -7.37 -3.96 4.64
CA PHE A 173 -7.73 -4.40 5.98
C PHE A 173 -7.10 -5.77 6.26
N CYS A 174 -6.51 -5.95 7.45
CA CYS A 174 -5.78 -7.14 7.83
C CYS A 174 -6.02 -7.53 9.28
N SER A 175 -5.70 -8.78 9.60
CA SER A 175 -5.68 -9.32 10.96
C SER A 175 -4.46 -10.20 11.13
N SER A 176 -3.59 -9.86 12.09
CA SER A 176 -2.41 -10.68 12.41
C SER A 176 -2.79 -11.97 13.11
N SER A 177 -3.77 -11.92 14.03
CA SER A 177 -4.29 -13.09 14.75
C SER A 177 -4.86 -14.14 13.79
N HIS A 178 -5.60 -13.70 12.75
CA HIS A 178 -6.25 -14.60 11.79
C HIS A 178 -5.49 -14.73 10.45
N SER A 179 -4.27 -14.19 10.36
CA SER A 179 -3.46 -14.18 9.13
C SER A 179 -4.15 -13.56 7.90
N ILE A 180 -5.15 -12.70 8.10
CA ILE A 180 -5.93 -12.09 7.03
C ILE A 180 -5.09 -11.02 6.35
N ASN A 181 -4.91 -11.16 5.04
CA ASN A 181 -4.24 -10.23 4.13
C ASN A 181 -2.76 -9.89 4.45
N ILE A 182 -2.14 -10.49 5.46
CA ILE A 182 -0.74 -10.25 5.85
C ILE A 182 0.22 -10.41 4.67
N LYS A 183 0.25 -11.59 4.04
CA LYS A 183 1.10 -11.84 2.86
C LYS A 183 0.70 -10.99 1.64
N LYS A 184 -0.58 -10.62 1.52
CA LYS A 184 -1.10 -9.86 0.37
C LYS A 184 -0.58 -8.41 0.38
N ILE A 185 -0.42 -7.80 1.55
CA ILE A 185 0.19 -6.46 1.69
C ILE A 185 1.57 -6.42 1.01
N PHE A 186 2.44 -7.38 1.34
CA PHE A 186 3.79 -7.43 0.78
C PHE A 186 3.82 -7.81 -0.70
N LYS A 187 2.90 -8.68 -1.16
CA LYS A 187 2.73 -8.97 -2.59
C LYS A 187 2.33 -7.72 -3.39
N ILE A 188 1.37 -6.94 -2.90
CA ILE A 188 0.94 -5.68 -3.54
C ILE A 188 2.07 -4.65 -3.48
N ALA A 189 2.83 -4.59 -2.39
CA ALA A 189 4.01 -3.74 -2.26
C ALA A 189 5.04 -4.04 -3.35
N ILE A 190 5.40 -5.31 -3.56
CA ILE A 190 6.29 -5.74 -4.66
C ILE A 190 5.70 -5.31 -6.00
N SER A 191 4.42 -5.61 -6.27
CA SER A 191 3.81 -5.24 -7.55
C SER A 191 3.88 -3.73 -7.81
N LYS A 192 3.67 -2.89 -6.79
CA LYS A 192 3.77 -1.42 -6.94
C LYS A 192 5.21 -0.94 -7.12
N VAL A 193 6.14 -1.47 -6.33
CA VAL A 193 7.56 -1.05 -6.36
C VAL A 193 8.23 -1.43 -7.67
N PHE A 194 7.93 -2.61 -8.19
CA PHE A 194 8.53 -3.15 -9.42
C PHE A 194 7.64 -2.96 -10.65
N HIS A 195 6.56 -2.18 -10.55
CA HIS A 195 5.60 -1.93 -11.63
C HIS A 195 5.07 -3.22 -12.32
N LEU A 196 4.90 -4.29 -11.54
CA LEU A 196 4.41 -5.58 -12.03
C LEU A 196 2.88 -5.62 -12.02
N LYS A 197 2.30 -6.44 -12.90
CA LYS A 197 0.88 -6.78 -12.83
C LYS A 197 0.58 -7.46 -11.49
N CYS A 198 -0.36 -6.89 -10.73
CA CYS A 198 -0.80 -7.45 -9.45
C CYS A 198 -2.03 -8.34 -9.66
N ASN A 199 -1.91 -9.62 -9.28
CA ASN A 199 -2.98 -10.62 -9.42
C ASN A 199 -3.72 -10.88 -8.10
N VAL A 200 -3.59 -10.00 -7.10
CA VAL A 200 -4.28 -10.16 -5.82
C VAL A 200 -5.75 -9.74 -6.00
N PRO A 201 -6.76 -10.59 -5.77
CA PRO A 201 -8.14 -10.16 -5.94
C PRO A 201 -8.49 -8.96 -5.07
N GLU A 202 -9.10 -7.92 -5.67
CA GLU A 202 -9.61 -6.77 -4.93
C GLU A 202 -10.91 -7.12 -4.20
N VAL A 203 -11.08 -6.54 -3.02
CA VAL A 203 -12.25 -6.71 -2.16
C VAL A 203 -12.71 -5.31 -1.76
N ASN A 204 -13.86 -4.88 -2.26
CA ASN A 204 -14.40 -3.53 -2.05
C ASN A 204 -15.76 -3.54 -1.33
N THR A 205 -16.26 -4.70 -0.94
CA THR A 205 -17.51 -4.80 -0.17
C THR A 205 -17.26 -4.40 1.28
N VAL A 206 -18.07 -3.49 1.81
CA VAL A 206 -18.00 -3.11 3.23
C VAL A 206 -18.29 -4.32 4.11
N GLY A 207 -17.60 -4.41 5.24
CA GLY A 207 -17.67 -5.57 6.14
C GLY A 207 -16.92 -6.81 5.67
N GLN A 208 -16.27 -6.75 4.51
CA GLN A 208 -15.29 -7.73 4.05
C GLN A 208 -13.85 -7.20 4.27
N PRO A 209 -12.81 -8.05 4.24
CA PRO A 209 -11.44 -7.61 4.47
C PRO A 209 -10.91 -6.86 3.25
N ILE A 210 -11.17 -5.55 3.20
CA ILE A 210 -10.91 -4.65 2.09
C ILE A 210 -9.50 -4.84 1.50
N ILE A 211 -9.43 -4.87 0.17
CA ILE A 211 -8.23 -4.81 -0.64
C ILE A 211 -8.56 -3.90 -1.84
N GLU A 212 -8.11 -2.66 -1.80
CA GLU A 212 -8.27 -1.68 -2.88
C GLU A 212 -6.91 -1.13 -3.23
N TYR A 213 -6.38 -1.42 -4.42
CA TYR A 213 -5.05 -0.96 -4.81
C TYR A 213 -4.97 -0.46 -6.25
N SER A 214 -5.99 -0.76 -7.06
CA SER A 214 -6.17 -0.18 -8.38
C SER A 214 -6.53 1.28 -8.20
N SER A 215 -5.68 2.17 -8.70
CA SER A 215 -6.04 3.55 -8.91
C SER A 215 -7.36 3.58 -9.65
N SER A 216 -8.39 4.18 -9.07
CA SER A 216 -9.67 4.50 -9.69
C SER A 216 -9.48 5.52 -10.82
N HIS A 217 -8.73 5.14 -11.85
CA HIS A 217 -8.68 5.72 -13.18
C HIS A 217 -9.28 4.68 -14.13
N LYS A 218 -10.55 4.32 -13.92
CA LYS A 218 -11.37 4.00 -15.09
C LYS A 218 -11.46 5.31 -15.88
N ARG A 219 -10.52 5.55 -16.80
CA ARG A 219 -10.73 6.52 -17.87
C ARG A 219 -12.08 6.11 -18.48
N LYS A 220 -13.08 7.00 -18.44
CA LYS A 220 -14.26 6.83 -19.27
C LYS A 220 -13.74 6.61 -20.70
N PRO A 221 -14.22 5.61 -21.46
CA PRO A 221 -13.89 5.57 -22.88
C PRO A 221 -14.36 6.90 -23.46
N SER A 222 -13.42 7.64 -24.05
CA SER A 222 -13.72 8.83 -24.83
C SER A 222 -14.72 8.41 -25.90
N SER A 223 -15.94 8.92 -25.84
CA SER A 223 -16.87 8.88 -26.94
C SER A 223 -16.20 9.58 -28.12
N VAL A 224 -15.75 8.79 -29.10
CA VAL A 224 -15.31 9.30 -30.39
C VAL A 224 -16.50 10.02 -31.02
N PRO A 225 -16.39 11.28 -31.46
CA PRO A 225 -17.45 11.91 -32.23
C PRO A 225 -17.56 11.19 -33.57
N SER A 226 -18.72 10.61 -33.86
CA SER A 226 -19.05 10.10 -35.19
C SER A 226 -19.02 11.25 -36.18
N GLN A 227 -17.99 11.30 -37.03
CA GLN A 227 -18.05 12.06 -38.27
C GLN A 227 -19.01 11.32 -39.21
N ASN A 228 -20.23 11.85 -39.37
CA ASN A 228 -21.07 11.47 -40.50
C ASN A 228 -20.70 12.35 -41.69
N SER A 229 -20.02 11.75 -42.66
CA SER A 229 -19.98 12.19 -44.05
C SER A 229 -21.15 11.56 -44.81
N SER A 230 -22.04 12.37 -45.35
CA SER A 230 -22.89 12.10 -46.54
C SER A 230 -23.63 13.41 -46.81
N SER A 231 -23.27 14.27 -47.76
CA SER A 231 -23.37 14.12 -49.22
C SER A 231 -24.72 13.63 -49.71
N GLU A 232 -25.70 14.54 -49.78
CA GLU A 232 -26.82 14.44 -50.73
C GLU A 232 -27.00 15.79 -51.45
N ARG A 233 -26.60 15.80 -52.72
CA ARG A 233 -27.18 16.64 -53.78
C ARG A 233 -27.98 15.71 -54.68
N VAL A 234 -29.15 16.18 -55.11
CA VAL A 234 -29.85 16.00 -56.41
C VAL A 234 -31.36 16.11 -56.09
N GLU A 235 -32.03 17.26 -56.26
CA GLU A 235 -32.52 17.94 -57.48
C GLU A 235 -33.98 17.57 -57.84
N LYS A 236 -34.67 18.59 -58.38
CA LYS A 236 -36.00 18.65 -59.05
C LYS A 236 -37.19 18.96 -58.13
N SER A 237 -38.19 19.74 -58.53
CA SER A 237 -38.43 20.76 -59.57
C SER A 237 -39.90 21.19 -59.41
N ASN A 238 -40.20 22.42 -59.82
CA ASN A 238 -41.47 22.87 -60.45
C ASN A 238 -42.69 23.33 -59.63
N ARG A 239 -43.13 24.53 -60.08
CA ARG A 239 -44.50 25.09 -60.19
C ARG A 239 -45.12 25.56 -58.86
N SER A 240 -45.65 26.78 -58.72
CA SER A 240 -46.11 27.81 -59.66
C SER A 240 -45.99 29.19 -59.00
#